data_AF-A0A5C7PNV2-F1
#
_entry.id   AF-A0A5C7PNV2-F1
#
_cell.length_a   1.000
_cell.length_b   1.000
_cell.length_c   1.000
_cell.angle_alpha   90.00
_cell.angle_beta   90.00
_cell.angle_gamma   90.00
#
_symmetry.space_group_name_H-M   'P 1'
#
loop_
_entity.id
_entity.type
_entity.pdbx_description
1 polymer ?
#
loop_
_entity_poly.entity_id
_entity_poly.type
_entity_poly.pdbx_seq_one_letter_code
_entity_poly.pdbx_strand_id
1 'polypeptide(L)'
;MARIPFMEPDSLPFRKLVSHERGGIALSDPSSGLDVQNWRLESDGSMVRLFSEMGSPIDLFADSGIRQLSLSFDQNMRKIIAIEHEAGGIDLIWYDSLVALEVTSFFIDVRSPVLAMDDKRKSQSGTSDVIFGYVRNGDNMLCYRQQRERFTVEHELTQLSPVSRLRNLGMTTKLRMQFEIQE
;
A
#
# COMPACT_ATOMS: atom_id res chain seq x y z
N MET A 1 -4.51 -20.67 16.66
CA MET A 1 -3.85 -19.48 17.25
C MET A 1 -4.72 -18.29 16.87
N ALA A 2 -5.22 -17.49 17.82
CA ALA A 2 -6.08 -16.36 17.49
C ALA A 2 -5.27 -15.29 16.74
N ARG A 3 -5.81 -14.81 15.61
CA ARG A 3 -5.18 -13.77 14.79
C ARG A 3 -5.00 -12.49 15.62
N ILE A 4 -3.82 -11.88 15.52
CA ILE A 4 -3.56 -10.60 16.20
C ILE A 4 -4.23 -9.49 15.38
N PRO A 5 -5.02 -8.60 16.01
CA PRO A 5 -5.65 -7.48 15.31
C PRO A 5 -4.59 -6.55 14.69
N PHE A 6 -4.91 -6.04 13.49
CA PHE A 6 -4.21 -4.92 12.89
C PHE A 6 -4.46 -3.64 13.68
N MET A 7 -3.56 -2.67 13.57
CA MET A 7 -3.83 -1.32 14.04
C MET A 7 -4.82 -0.64 13.07
N GLU A 8 -5.66 0.26 13.59
CA GLU A 8 -6.51 1.09 12.74
C GLU A 8 -5.63 2.00 11.84
N PRO A 9 -6.03 2.26 10.57
CA PRO A 9 -7.26 1.82 9.91
C PRO A 9 -7.14 0.46 9.19
N ASP A 10 -6.02 -0.24 9.29
CA ASP A 10 -5.79 -1.51 8.59
C ASP A 10 -6.75 -2.63 9.05
N SER A 11 -7.38 -2.49 10.22
CA SER A 11 -8.43 -3.41 10.70
C SER A 11 -9.78 -3.24 10.01
N LEU A 12 -9.99 -2.20 9.19
CA LEU A 12 -11.24 -1.99 8.47
C LEU A 12 -11.50 -3.08 7.42
N PRO A 13 -12.77 -3.35 7.06
CA PRO A 13 -13.09 -4.35 6.03
C PRO A 13 -12.49 -4.00 4.66
N PHE A 14 -11.88 -5.00 4.02
CA PHE A 14 -11.31 -4.87 2.69
C PHE A 14 -12.36 -4.46 1.64
N ARG A 15 -11.99 -3.50 0.79
CA ARG A 15 -12.75 -3.05 -0.37
C ARG A 15 -11.78 -2.82 -1.53
N LYS A 16 -12.08 -3.39 -2.70
CA LYS A 16 -11.15 -3.34 -3.84
C LYS A 16 -10.78 -1.91 -4.27
N LEU A 17 -11.75 -1.01 -4.36
CA LEU A 17 -11.55 0.35 -4.86
C LEU A 17 -11.40 1.37 -3.74
N VAL A 18 -11.20 0.93 -2.49
CA VAL A 18 -11.03 1.81 -1.34
C VAL A 18 -9.91 1.30 -0.45
N SER A 19 -8.87 2.10 -0.25
CA SER A 19 -7.77 1.78 0.67
C SER A 19 -7.67 2.87 1.72
N HIS A 20 -7.51 2.47 2.98
CA HIS A 20 -7.25 3.38 4.09
C HIS A 20 -5.81 3.24 4.52
N GLU A 21 -5.22 4.33 4.99
CA GLU A 21 -3.89 4.32 5.57
C GLU A 21 -3.81 5.39 6.65
N ARG A 22 -3.03 5.12 7.71
CA ARG A 22 -2.70 6.13 8.71
C ARG A 22 -1.59 7.04 8.18
N GLY A 23 -1.79 8.36 8.23
CA GLY A 23 -0.83 9.33 7.72
C GLY A 23 -0.69 10.57 8.59
N GLY A 24 0.19 11.45 8.15
CA GLY A 24 0.52 12.75 8.73
C GLY A 24 -0.51 13.84 8.43
N ILE A 25 -0.12 15.07 8.77
CA ILE A 25 -1.01 16.27 8.75
C ILE A 25 -1.40 16.71 7.34
N ALA A 26 -0.49 16.60 6.36
CA ALA A 26 -0.74 16.93 4.96
C ALA A 26 0.24 16.17 4.04
N LEU A 27 -0.06 16.15 2.74
CA LEU A 27 0.86 15.60 1.74
C LEU A 27 2.17 16.38 1.71
N SER A 28 3.28 15.65 1.61
CA SER A 28 4.65 16.21 1.64
C SER A 28 5.00 16.97 2.93
N ASP A 29 4.23 16.79 4.01
CA ASP A 29 4.45 17.43 5.31
C ASP A 29 4.55 16.37 6.43
N PRO A 30 5.78 15.91 6.78
CA PRO A 30 6.00 14.98 7.87
C PRO A 30 6.17 15.67 9.24
N SER A 31 5.91 16.98 9.37
CA SER A 31 6.22 17.77 10.58
C SER A 31 5.58 17.23 11.87
N SER A 32 4.43 16.57 11.74
CA SER A 32 3.66 15.98 12.84
C SER A 32 3.84 14.47 12.96
N GLY A 33 4.75 13.86 12.20
CA GLY A 33 4.88 12.42 12.07
C GLY A 33 3.83 11.82 11.12
N LEU A 34 3.72 10.48 11.14
CA LEU A 34 2.94 9.69 10.18
C LEU A 34 1.70 9.03 10.83
N ASP A 35 1.47 9.30 12.11
CA ASP A 35 0.36 8.75 12.89
C ASP A 35 -0.54 9.87 13.42
N VAL A 36 -1.16 10.64 12.51
CA VAL A 36 -1.93 11.85 12.84
C VAL A 36 -3.41 11.68 12.52
N GLN A 37 -3.73 11.27 11.29
CA GLN A 37 -5.10 11.16 10.80
C GLN A 37 -5.25 9.97 9.84
N ASN A 38 -6.49 9.55 9.62
CA ASN A 38 -6.77 8.56 8.59
C ASN A 38 -6.86 9.22 7.21
N TRP A 39 -6.27 8.56 6.23
CA TRP A 39 -6.38 8.90 4.83
C TRP A 39 -7.11 7.78 4.11
N ARG A 40 -7.80 8.13 3.04
CA ARG A 40 -8.57 7.19 2.23
C ARG A 40 -8.37 7.48 0.76
N LEU A 41 -7.89 6.48 0.02
CA LEU A 41 -7.86 6.48 -1.44
C LEU A 41 -9.12 5.77 -1.95
N GLU A 42 -9.83 6.37 -2.90
CA GLU A 42 -11.04 5.79 -3.47
C GLU A 42 -11.14 6.08 -4.98
N SER A 43 -11.59 5.09 -5.75
CA SER A 43 -12.02 5.27 -7.15
C SER A 43 -13.54 5.21 -7.24
N ASP A 44 -14.14 6.14 -7.97
CA ASP A 44 -15.56 6.12 -8.35
C ASP A 44 -15.83 5.40 -9.68
N GLY A 45 -14.80 4.76 -10.25
CA GLY A 45 -14.84 4.12 -11.58
C GLY A 45 -14.48 5.07 -12.73
N SER A 46 -14.20 6.35 -12.44
CA SER A 46 -13.73 7.32 -13.42
C SER A 46 -12.56 8.16 -12.93
N MET A 47 -12.53 8.47 -11.63
CA MET A 47 -11.54 9.33 -10.99
C MET A 47 -11.08 8.69 -9.68
N VAL A 48 -9.76 8.66 -9.48
CA VAL A 48 -9.15 8.30 -8.21
C VAL A 48 -8.94 9.56 -7.38
N ARG A 49 -9.45 9.54 -6.14
CA ARG A 49 -9.38 10.66 -5.20
C ARG A 49 -8.76 10.23 -3.88
N LEU A 50 -8.06 11.18 -3.27
CA LEU A 50 -7.52 11.05 -1.93
C LEU A 50 -8.30 11.94 -0.96
N PHE A 51 -8.69 11.37 0.17
CA PHE A 51 -9.44 12.03 1.23
C PHE A 51 -8.59 12.03 2.50
N SER A 52 -8.63 13.13 3.23
CA SER A 52 -8.09 13.25 4.59
C SER A 52 -9.21 13.66 5.54
N GLU A 53 -9.07 13.38 6.83
CA GLU A 53 -10.06 13.77 7.84
C GLU A 53 -10.13 15.30 8.02
N MET A 54 -9.04 16.03 7.74
CA MET A 54 -8.93 17.47 7.97
C MET A 54 -8.99 18.34 6.71
N GLY A 55 -8.99 17.76 5.51
CA GLY A 55 -8.90 18.48 4.23
C GLY A 55 -10.04 18.20 3.26
N SER A 56 -10.05 18.94 2.16
CA SER A 56 -10.93 18.64 1.02
C SER A 56 -10.40 17.45 0.21
N PRO A 57 -11.28 16.71 -0.51
CA PRO A 57 -10.84 15.67 -1.43
C PRO A 57 -9.89 16.20 -2.49
N ILE A 58 -8.90 15.39 -2.86
CA ILE A 58 -7.88 15.71 -3.87
C ILE A 58 -8.07 14.76 -5.04
N ASP A 59 -8.37 15.29 -6.22
CA ASP A 59 -8.36 14.52 -7.47
C ASP A 59 -6.90 14.17 -7.83
N LEU A 60 -6.62 12.87 -8.05
CA LEU A 60 -5.29 12.41 -8.38
C LEU A 60 -5.14 12.16 -9.88
N PHE A 61 -5.95 11.26 -10.44
CA PHE A 61 -5.92 10.89 -11.85
C PHE A 61 -7.20 10.17 -12.28
N ALA A 62 -7.55 10.31 -13.55
CA ALA A 62 -8.67 9.61 -14.15
C ALA A 62 -8.26 8.21 -14.60
N ASP A 63 -9.02 7.19 -14.19
CA ASP A 63 -8.81 5.79 -14.58
C ASP A 63 -10.09 4.98 -14.33
N SER A 64 -10.56 4.29 -15.37
CA SER A 64 -11.76 3.45 -15.34
C SER A 64 -11.46 1.95 -15.38
N GLY A 65 -10.19 1.56 -15.48
CA GLY A 65 -9.73 0.18 -15.64
C GLY A 65 -9.20 -0.44 -14.36
N ILE A 66 -9.58 0.07 -13.18
CA ILE A 66 -8.99 -0.34 -11.90
C ILE A 66 -9.74 -1.54 -11.33
N ARG A 67 -9.00 -2.63 -11.05
CA ARG A 67 -9.50 -3.80 -10.32
C ARG A 67 -9.31 -3.67 -8.81
N GLN A 68 -8.20 -3.10 -8.34
CA GLN A 68 -7.88 -2.92 -6.92
C GLN A 68 -6.93 -1.74 -6.70
N LEU A 69 -7.08 -1.05 -5.56
CA LEU A 69 -6.19 0.02 -5.09
C LEU A 69 -5.56 -0.34 -3.75
N SER A 70 -4.36 0.16 -3.52
CA SER A 70 -3.75 0.22 -2.19
C SER A 70 -2.98 1.53 -2.03
N LEU A 71 -3.02 2.09 -0.82
CA LEU A 71 -2.39 3.36 -0.45
C LEU A 71 -1.38 3.10 0.69
N SER A 72 -0.22 3.73 0.61
CA SER A 72 0.60 4.03 1.77
C SER A 72 1.26 5.41 1.63
N PHE A 73 2.06 5.82 2.62
CA PHE A 73 2.86 7.04 2.58
C PHE A 73 4.30 6.73 2.96
N ASP A 74 5.26 7.39 2.29
CA ASP A 74 6.64 7.36 2.72
C ASP A 74 6.90 8.26 3.95
N GLN A 75 8.13 8.23 4.45
CA GLN A 75 8.58 9.04 5.60
C GLN A 75 8.41 10.56 5.40
N ASN A 76 8.29 11.02 4.16
CA ASN A 76 8.10 12.44 3.84
C ASN A 76 6.64 12.78 3.56
N MET A 77 5.69 11.91 3.93
CA MET A 77 4.28 12.06 3.61
C MET A 77 3.96 12.14 2.12
N ARG A 78 4.77 11.48 1.28
CA ARG A 78 4.48 11.34 -0.14
C ARG A 78 3.68 10.08 -0.35
N LYS A 79 2.59 10.18 -1.11
CA LYS A 79 1.73 9.05 -1.43
C LYS A 79 2.50 7.97 -2.19
N ILE A 80 2.23 6.72 -1.86
CA ILE A 80 2.58 5.57 -2.68
C ILE A 80 1.29 4.82 -2.99
N ILE A 81 1.04 4.55 -4.27
CA ILE A 81 -0.22 3.97 -4.73
C ILE A 81 0.08 2.75 -5.57
N ALA A 82 -0.55 1.62 -5.24
CA ALA A 82 -0.57 0.44 -6.09
C ALA A 82 -1.94 0.30 -6.75
N ILE A 83 -1.93 0.06 -8.07
CA ILE A 83 -3.14 -0.05 -8.90
C ILE A 83 -3.08 -1.38 -9.63
N GLU A 84 -3.98 -2.30 -9.31
CA GLU A 84 -4.17 -3.51 -10.10
C GLU A 84 -5.16 -3.21 -11.24
N HIS A 85 -4.76 -3.41 -12.48
CA HIS A 85 -5.58 -3.09 -13.67
C HIS A 85 -6.44 -4.27 -14.11
N GLU A 86 -7.68 -4.03 -14.54
CA GLU A 86 -8.61 -5.01 -15.12
C GLU A 86 -8.03 -5.74 -16.34
N ALA A 87 -7.18 -5.06 -17.12
CA ALA A 87 -6.44 -5.65 -18.23
C ALA A 87 -5.27 -6.56 -17.78
N GLY A 88 -4.88 -6.48 -16.52
CA GLY A 88 -3.76 -7.23 -15.94
C GLY A 88 -2.57 -6.33 -15.58
N GLY A 89 -1.74 -6.81 -14.65
CA GLY A 89 -0.57 -6.08 -14.15
C GLY A 89 -0.91 -5.09 -13.03
N ILE A 90 0.15 -4.57 -12.43
CA ILE A 90 0.09 -3.62 -11.31
C ILE A 90 1.01 -2.43 -11.61
N ASP A 91 0.46 -1.22 -11.54
CA ASP A 91 1.26 0.00 -11.45
C ASP A 91 1.57 0.32 -9.98
N LEU A 92 2.82 0.64 -9.70
CA LEU A 92 3.25 1.25 -8.43
C LEU A 92 3.71 2.68 -8.71
N ILE A 93 2.99 3.65 -8.18
CA ILE A 93 3.32 5.08 -8.26
C ILE A 93 4.04 5.46 -6.96
N TRP A 94 5.27 5.94 -7.07
CA TRP A 94 6.11 6.27 -5.90
C TRP A 94 7.16 7.34 -6.23
N TYR A 95 7.71 8.00 -5.21
CA TYR A 95 8.77 8.97 -5.40
C TYR A 95 10.15 8.31 -5.44
N ASP A 96 10.84 8.50 -6.55
CA ASP A 96 12.20 8.03 -6.76
C ASP A 96 13.22 9.13 -6.42
N SER A 97 13.97 8.91 -5.34
CA SER A 97 14.99 9.86 -4.86
C SER A 97 16.24 9.98 -5.74
N LEU A 98 16.51 9.02 -6.63
CA LEU A 98 17.66 9.11 -7.56
C LEU A 98 17.37 10.06 -8.72
N VAL A 99 16.13 10.06 -9.22
CA VAL A 99 15.70 10.98 -10.31
C VAL A 99 14.91 12.18 -9.80
N ALA A 100 14.63 12.23 -8.49
CA ALA A 100 13.91 13.28 -7.79
C ALA A 100 12.48 13.55 -8.31
N LEU A 101 11.78 12.52 -8.77
CA LEU A 101 10.44 12.62 -9.37
C LEU A 101 9.52 11.49 -8.91
N GLU A 102 8.21 11.70 -9.04
CA GLU A 102 7.23 10.61 -8.99
C GLU A 102 7.34 9.78 -10.27
N VAL A 103 7.45 8.47 -10.10
CA VAL A 103 7.60 7.50 -11.19
C VAL A 103 6.54 6.40 -11.06
N THR A 104 6.21 5.78 -12.18
CA THR A 104 5.35 4.60 -12.24
C THR A 104 6.19 3.39 -12.61
N SER A 105 6.18 2.36 -11.76
CA SER A 105 6.79 1.06 -12.04
C SER A 105 5.70 0.03 -12.33
N PHE A 106 5.76 -0.60 -13.50
CA PHE A 106 4.78 -1.59 -13.93
C PHE A 106 5.29 -3.02 -13.67
N PHE A 107 4.44 -3.84 -13.06
CA PHE A 107 4.71 -5.24 -12.75
C PHE A 107 3.70 -6.14 -13.48
N ILE A 108 4.20 -7.08 -14.28
CA ILE A 108 3.39 -8.10 -14.96
C ILE A 108 3.27 -9.37 -14.11
N ASP A 109 2.26 -10.20 -14.39
CA ASP A 109 2.06 -11.51 -13.75
C ASP A 109 1.98 -11.48 -12.22
N VAL A 110 1.44 -10.40 -11.68
CA VAL A 110 1.19 -10.21 -10.24
C VAL A 110 -0.25 -9.78 -9.98
N ARG A 111 -0.77 -10.06 -8.79
CA ARG A 111 -2.15 -9.72 -8.37
C ARG A 111 -2.24 -9.37 -6.88
N SER A 112 -3.36 -8.78 -6.49
CA SER A 112 -3.72 -8.48 -5.09
C SER A 112 -2.67 -7.61 -4.38
N PRO A 113 -2.36 -6.41 -4.91
CA PRO A 113 -1.40 -5.51 -4.29
C PRO A 113 -1.90 -5.01 -2.94
N VAL A 114 -1.02 -5.02 -1.94
CA VAL A 114 -1.24 -4.29 -0.69
C VAL A 114 0.05 -3.58 -0.30
N LEU A 115 -0.08 -2.30 0.04
CA LEU A 115 0.97 -1.45 0.56
C LEU A 115 0.78 -1.24 2.05
N ALA A 116 1.88 -1.18 2.80
CA ALA A 116 1.89 -0.68 4.16
C ALA A 116 3.27 -0.18 4.53
N MET A 117 3.33 0.91 5.28
CA MET A 117 4.55 1.30 5.98
C MET A 117 4.74 0.41 7.20
N ASP A 118 5.94 -0.18 7.33
CA ASP A 118 6.21 -1.13 8.39
C ASP A 118 6.13 -0.49 9.78
N ASP A 119 6.79 0.65 10.01
CA ASP A 119 6.78 1.31 11.31
C ASP A 119 6.59 2.82 11.21
N LYS A 120 5.41 3.28 11.63
CA LYS A 120 5.03 4.70 11.58
C LYS A 120 5.53 5.51 12.79
N ARG A 121 6.23 4.88 13.75
CA ARG A 121 6.69 5.57 14.97
C ARG A 121 7.82 6.53 14.67
N LYS A 122 7.78 7.73 15.27
CA LYS A 122 8.79 8.77 15.08
C LYS A 122 10.22 8.29 15.37
N SER A 123 10.39 7.40 16.34
CA SER A 123 11.69 6.80 16.70
C SER A 123 12.25 5.82 15.67
N GLN A 124 11.49 5.45 14.64
CA GLN A 124 11.85 4.47 13.61
C GLN A 124 11.93 5.08 12.21
N SER A 125 11.88 6.42 12.10
CA SER A 125 11.88 7.15 10.82
C SER A 125 13.11 6.91 9.94
N GLY A 126 14.25 6.49 10.51
CA GLY A 126 15.47 6.17 9.77
C GLY A 126 15.56 4.72 9.27
N THR A 127 14.62 3.84 9.65
CA THR A 127 14.68 2.40 9.38
C THR A 127 13.38 1.82 8.84
N SER A 128 12.37 2.64 8.65
CA SER A 128 11.05 2.25 8.17
C SER A 128 10.96 2.38 6.67
N ASP A 129 10.17 1.48 6.08
CA ASP A 129 9.98 1.34 4.64
C ASP A 129 8.53 1.05 4.34
N VAL A 130 8.08 1.56 3.19
CA VAL A 130 6.88 1.03 2.57
C VAL A 130 7.18 -0.34 1.98
N ILE A 131 6.37 -1.31 2.39
CA ILE A 131 6.36 -2.67 1.88
C ILE A 131 5.26 -2.79 0.84
N PHE A 132 5.61 -3.33 -0.32
CA PHE A 132 4.70 -3.65 -1.41
C PHE A 132 4.55 -5.17 -1.52
N GLY A 133 3.46 -5.70 -0.98
CA GLY A 133 3.11 -7.12 -1.04
C GLY A 133 2.17 -7.44 -2.20
N TYR A 134 2.32 -8.62 -2.79
CA TYR A 134 1.46 -9.12 -3.86
C TYR A 134 1.61 -10.65 -4.01
N VAL A 135 0.78 -11.26 -4.85
CA VAL A 135 0.91 -12.67 -5.23
C VAL A 135 1.38 -12.76 -6.69
N ARG A 136 2.42 -13.54 -6.94
CA ARG A 136 2.92 -13.86 -8.29
C ARG A 136 2.06 -14.95 -8.92
N ASN A 137 1.57 -14.71 -10.14
CA ASN A 137 0.58 -15.57 -10.79
C ASN A 137 1.14 -16.91 -11.27
N GLY A 138 2.40 -16.94 -11.73
CA GLY A 138 3.00 -18.15 -12.32
C GLY A 138 3.09 -19.35 -11.37
N ASP A 139 3.33 -19.09 -10.08
CA ASP A 139 3.55 -20.12 -9.05
C ASP A 139 2.72 -19.92 -7.78
N ASN A 140 1.90 -18.86 -7.71
CA ASN A 140 1.14 -18.46 -6.52
C ASN A 140 2.02 -18.14 -5.31
N MET A 141 3.25 -17.67 -5.53
CA MET A 141 4.13 -17.22 -4.47
C MET A 141 3.62 -15.89 -3.89
N LEU A 142 3.48 -15.82 -2.57
CA LEU A 142 3.39 -14.55 -1.85
C LEU A 142 4.77 -13.90 -1.85
N CYS A 143 4.86 -12.69 -2.41
CA CYS A 143 6.09 -11.93 -2.50
C CYS A 143 5.92 -10.55 -1.86
N TYR A 144 7.05 -9.91 -1.56
CA TYR A 144 7.09 -8.48 -1.30
C TYR A 144 8.31 -7.81 -1.92
N ARG A 145 8.20 -6.50 -2.10
CA ARG A 145 9.27 -5.56 -2.45
C ARG A 145 9.26 -4.43 -1.44
N GLN A 146 10.38 -3.73 -1.25
CA GLN A 146 10.49 -2.67 -0.24
C GLN A 146 11.14 -1.39 -0.77
N GLN A 147 10.79 -0.27 -0.15
CA GLN A 147 11.18 1.07 -0.60
C GLN A 147 12.69 1.31 -0.61
N ARG A 148 13.45 0.85 0.39
CA ARG A 148 14.92 0.96 0.44
C ARG A 148 15.65 0.33 -0.74
N GLU A 149 15.05 -0.71 -1.33
CA GLU A 149 15.55 -1.39 -2.53
C GLU A 149 14.87 -0.85 -3.80
N ARG A 150 14.18 0.29 -3.68
CA ARG A 150 13.50 0.99 -4.77
C ARG A 150 12.51 0.06 -5.49
N PHE A 151 11.96 -0.88 -4.73
CA PHE A 151 11.09 -1.95 -5.21
C PHE A 151 11.69 -2.81 -6.34
N THR A 152 13.02 -2.85 -6.51
CA THR A 152 13.67 -3.59 -7.60
C THR A 152 13.95 -5.05 -7.27
N VAL A 153 14.09 -5.39 -5.99
CA VAL A 153 14.35 -6.75 -5.49
C VAL A 153 13.06 -7.39 -4.99
N GLU A 154 12.74 -8.57 -5.49
CA GLU A 154 11.61 -9.40 -5.04
C GLU A 154 12.06 -10.37 -3.94
N HIS A 155 11.28 -10.43 -2.86
CA HIS A 155 11.48 -11.36 -1.76
C HIS A 155 10.31 -12.32 -1.68
N GLU A 156 10.61 -13.62 -1.75
CA GLU A 156 9.62 -14.69 -1.67
C GLU A 156 9.33 -15.05 -0.22
N LEU A 157 8.06 -15.31 0.12
CA LEU A 157 7.64 -15.68 1.47
C LEU A 157 7.16 -17.13 1.53
N THR A 158 6.07 -17.43 0.82
CA THR A 158 5.48 -18.77 0.82
C THR A 158 4.57 -18.97 -0.38
N GLN A 159 4.51 -20.20 -0.87
CA GLN A 159 3.55 -20.57 -1.89
C GLN A 159 2.15 -20.65 -1.29
N LEU A 160 1.16 -20.08 -1.99
CA LEU A 160 -0.25 -20.09 -1.60
C LEU A 160 -1.05 -21.07 -2.47
N SER A 161 -2.28 -21.36 -2.04
CA SER A 161 -3.25 -22.04 -2.90
C SER A 161 -3.58 -21.16 -4.12
N PRO A 162 -3.86 -21.74 -5.30
CA PRO A 162 -4.19 -20.95 -6.51
C PRO A 162 -5.38 -20.00 -6.38
N VAL A 163 -6.31 -20.30 -5.46
CA VAL A 163 -7.49 -19.45 -5.21
C VAL A 163 -7.21 -18.31 -4.23
N SER A 164 -6.09 -18.38 -3.50
CA SER A 164 -5.75 -17.41 -2.47
C SER A 164 -5.39 -16.04 -3.04
N ARG A 165 -5.67 -15.01 -2.22
CA ARG A 165 -5.35 -13.61 -2.48
C ARG A 165 -4.72 -12.98 -1.24
N LEU A 166 -3.78 -12.06 -1.46
CA LEU A 166 -3.34 -11.16 -0.40
C LEU A 166 -4.46 -10.13 -0.15
N ARG A 167 -5.06 -10.21 1.03
CA ARG A 167 -6.19 -9.34 1.40
C ARG A 167 -5.72 -8.09 2.13
N ASN A 168 -4.71 -8.22 2.98
CA ASN A 168 -4.22 -7.12 3.79
C ASN A 168 -2.76 -7.32 4.17
N LEU A 169 -2.09 -6.22 4.48
CA LEU A 169 -0.72 -6.14 4.95
C LEU A 169 -0.67 -4.95 5.91
N GLY A 170 -0.07 -5.13 7.08
CA GLY A 170 0.01 -4.03 8.03
C GLY A 170 0.63 -4.43 9.34
N MET A 171 0.77 -3.43 10.21
CA MET A 171 1.36 -3.60 11.53
C MET A 171 0.27 -4.00 12.53
N THR A 172 0.53 -5.05 13.30
CA THR A 172 -0.40 -5.53 14.33
C THR A 172 -0.28 -4.73 15.63
N THR A 173 -1.29 -4.86 16.50
CA THR A 173 -1.28 -4.32 17.87
C THR A 173 -0.12 -4.81 18.75
N LYS A 174 0.65 -5.81 18.30
CA LYS A 174 1.89 -6.29 18.95
C LYS A 174 3.17 -5.85 18.22
N LEU A 175 3.08 -4.87 17.34
CA LEU A 175 4.20 -4.33 16.57
C LEU A 175 4.92 -5.41 15.76
N ARG A 176 4.13 -6.27 15.11
CA ARG A 176 4.60 -7.23 14.09
C ARG A 176 3.88 -6.99 12.77
N MET A 177 4.63 -6.91 11.69
CA MET A 177 4.08 -6.96 10.33
C MET A 177 3.40 -8.30 10.10
N GLN A 178 2.21 -8.25 9.50
CA GLN A 178 1.39 -9.43 9.22
C GLN A 178 0.80 -9.33 7.82
N PHE A 179 0.85 -10.45 7.11
CA PHE A 179 0.18 -10.64 5.82
C PHE A 179 -1.11 -11.42 6.08
N GLU A 180 -2.25 -10.89 5.64
CA GLU A 180 -3.54 -11.54 5.72
C GLU A 180 -3.89 -12.14 4.36
N ILE A 181 -4.04 -13.47 4.33
CA ILE A 181 -4.45 -14.21 3.14
C ILE A 181 -5.95 -14.51 3.23
N GLN A 182 -6.65 -14.34 2.12
CA GLN A 182 -8.00 -14.82 1.92
C GLN A 182 -7.96 -16.03 0.97
N GLU A 183 -8.56 -17.14 1.38
CA GLU A 183 -8.76 -18.34 0.57
C GLU A 183 -10.07 -18.30 -0.23
#